data_AF-A0A4Q6DXZ1-F1
#
_entry.id   AF-A0A4Q6DXZ1-F1
#
_cell.length_a   1.000
_cell.length_b   1.000
_cell.length_c   1.000
_cell.angle_alpha   90.00
_cell.angle_beta   90.00
_cell.angle_gamma   90.00
#
_symmetry.space_group_name_H-M   'P 1'
#
loop_
_entity.id
_entity.type
_entity.pdbx_description
1 polymer ?
#
loop_
_entity_poly.entity_id
_entity_poly.type
_entity_poly.pdbx_seq_one_letter_code
_entity_poly.pdbx_strand_id
1 'polypeptide(L)' 'MSTNLNADSAILQARFSLPGFRRGQQDIINAAMSGQDVMAVLPTGGGKSLCFQFPAVKANKLV' A
#
# COMPACT_ATOMS: atom_id res chain seq x y z
N MET A 1 12.45 0.43 10.57
CA MET A 1 12.09 1.66 9.83
C MET A 1 10.68 2.05 10.25
N SER A 2 10.55 3.14 11.01
CA SER A 2 9.30 3.59 11.61
C SER A 2 8.34 4.11 10.52
N THR A 3 7.22 3.43 10.32
CA THR A 3 6.13 3.88 9.45
C THR A 3 5.48 5.12 10.04
N ASN A 4 5.45 6.22 9.28
CA ASN A 4 4.77 7.44 9.69
C ASN A 4 3.25 7.24 9.47
N LEU A 5 2.58 6.60 10.44
CA LEU A 5 1.15 6.21 10.36
C LEU A 5 0.23 7.34 9.91
N ASN A 6 0.59 8.58 10.23
CA ASN A 6 -0.19 9.78 9.88
C ASN A 6 -0.17 10.10 8.38
N ALA A 7 0.93 9.81 7.68
CA ALA A 7 1.04 10.08 6.24
C ALA A 7 0.31 9.01 5.42
N ASP A 8 0.40 7.75 5.84
CA ASP A 8 -0.22 6.64 5.11
C ASP A 8 -1.75 6.69 5.19
N SER A 9 -2.30 7.02 6.36
CA SER A 9 -3.74 7.21 6.53
C SER A 9 -4.26 8.40 5.70
N ALA A 10 -3.50 9.51 5.63
CA ALA A 10 -3.87 10.66 4.82
C ALA A 10 -3.91 10.33 3.32
N ILE A 11 -2.94 9.58 2.80
CA ILE A 11 -2.93 9.13 1.40
C ILE A 11 -4.09 8.17 1.12
N LEU A 12 -4.32 7.20 2.02
CA LEU A 12 -5.44 6.26 1.90
C LEU A 12 -6.78 6.97 1.82
N GLN A 13 -7.01 7.95 2.68
CA GLN A 13 -8.26 8.71 2.68
C GLN A 13 -8.36 9.59 1.43
N ALA A 14 -7.33 10.37 1.10
CA ALA A 14 -7.39 11.38 0.05
C ALA A 14 -7.36 10.81 -1.38
N ARG A 15 -6.71 9.66 -1.60
CA ARG A 15 -6.51 9.08 -2.94
C ARG A 15 -7.29 7.80 -3.19
N PHE A 16 -7.62 7.07 -2.14
CA PHE A 16 -8.27 5.76 -2.25
C PHE A 16 -9.62 5.69 -1.53
N SER A 17 -10.01 6.73 -0.76
CA SER A 17 -11.22 6.76 0.06
C SER A 17 -11.33 5.54 1.00
N LEU A 18 -10.19 5.06 1.50
CA LEU A 18 -10.11 3.90 2.40
C LEU A 18 -9.81 4.34 3.84
N PRO A 19 -10.44 3.73 4.85
CA PRO A 19 -10.21 4.06 6.25
C PRO A 19 -8.90 3.47 6.79
N GLY A 20 -8.29 2.53 6.08
CA GLY A 20 -7.10 1.81 6.52
C GLY A 20 -6.76 0.64 5.60
N PHE A 21 -5.61 0.03 5.86
CA PHE A 21 -5.20 -1.20 5.20
C PHE A 21 -5.97 -2.41 5.73
N ARG A 22 -6.25 -3.37 4.85
CA ARG A 22 -6.69 -4.70 5.26
C ARG A 22 -5.49 -5.55 5.69
N ARG A 23 -5.77 -6.64 6.41
CA ARG A 23 -4.75 -7.59 6.88
C ARG A 23 -3.80 -8.00 5.74
N GLY A 24 -2.50 -7.93 6.01
CA GLY A 24 -1.43 -8.30 5.08
C GLY A 24 -1.10 -7.26 4.01
N GLN A 25 -1.97 -6.28 3.71
CA GLN A 25 -1.68 -5.27 2.69
C GLN A 25 -0.49 -4.39 3.09
N GLN A 26 -0.41 -4.00 4.37
CA GLN A 26 0.67 -3.16 4.87
C GLN A 26 2.04 -3.86 4.75
N ASP A 27 2.10 -5.17 5.01
CA ASP A 27 3.34 -5.95 4.91
C ASP A 27 3.82 -6.04 3.45
N ILE A 28 2.90 -6.31 2.52
CA ILE A 28 3.17 -6.34 1.08
C ILE A 28 3.68 -4.98 0.59
N ILE A 29 3.00 -3.89 0.99
CA ILE A 29 3.36 -2.52 0.63
C ILE A 29 4.74 -2.15 1.18
N ASN A 30 5.02 -2.50 2.45
CA ASN A 30 6.31 -2.22 3.08
C ASN A 30 7.45 -2.97 2.39
N ALA A 31 7.25 -4.25 2.05
CA ALA A 31 8.23 -5.03 1.30
C ALA A 31 8.50 -4.41 -0.08
N ALA A 32 7.45 -4.05 -0.82
CA ALA A 32 7.59 -3.39 -2.12
C ALA A 32 8.29 -2.02 -2.03
N MET A 33 7.93 -1.20 -1.03
CA MET A 33 8.57 0.10 -0.79
C MET A 33 10.02 -0.01 -0.34
N SER A 34 10.42 -1.16 0.24
CA SER A 34 11.81 -1.46 0.59
C SER A 34 12.65 -1.98 -0.59
N GLY A 35 12.07 -2.08 -1.78
CA GLY A 35 12.75 -2.55 -2.98
C GLY A 35 12.95 -4.06 -3.04
N GLN A 36 12.17 -4.82 -2.25
CA GLN A 36 12.18 -6.29 -2.30
C GLN A 36 11.25 -6.80 -3.39
N ASP A 37 11.58 -7.96 -3.98
CA ASP A 37 10.65 -8.71 -4.80
C ASP A 37 9.55 -9.31 -3.94
N VAL A 38 8.29 -9.13 -4.35
CA VAL A 38 7.12 -9.55 -3.56
C VAL A 38 6.20 -10.44 -4.40
N MET A 39 5.96 -11.66 -3.91
CA MET A 39 4.90 -12.54 -4.40
C MET A 39 3.75 -12.56 -3.40
N ALA A 40 2.63 -11.93 -3.77
CA ALA A 40 1.47 -11.81 -2.91
C ALA A 40 0.26 -12.58 -3.46
N VAL A 41 -0.26 -13.54 -2.69
CA VAL A 41 -1.48 -14.29 -3.02
C VAL A 41 -2.63 -13.76 -2.18
N LEU A 42 -3.62 -13.14 -2.83
CA LEU A 42 -4.81 -12.63 -2.16
C LEU A 42 -6.07 -13.07 -2.91
N PRO A 43 -7.18 -13.31 -2.19
CA PRO A 43 -8.47 -13.64 -2.82
C PRO A 43 -8.98 -12.49 -3.71
N THR A 44 -9.95 -12.80 -4.56
CA THR A 44 -10.74 -11.77 -5.27
C THR A 44 -11.40 -10.84 -4.26
N GLY A 45 -11.39 -9.54 -4.52
CA GLY A 45 -11.85 -8.52 -3.56
C GLY A 45 -10.90 -8.26 -2.38
N GLY A 46 -9.77 -8.98 -2.25
CA GLY A 46 -8.75 -8.78 -1.21
C GLY A 46 -7.92 -7.48 -1.33
N GLY A 47 -8.14 -6.69 -2.38
CA GLY A 47 -7.44 -5.41 -2.57
C GLY A 47 -6.00 -5.54 -3.05
N LYS A 48 -5.71 -6.51 -3.93
CA LYS A 48 -4.41 -6.63 -4.62
C LYS A 48 -3.98 -5.34 -5.31
N SER A 49 -4.94 -4.63 -5.90
CA SER A 49 -4.71 -3.36 -6.60
C SER A 49 -4.05 -2.31 -5.72
N LEU A 50 -4.53 -2.15 -4.49
CA LEU A 50 -3.98 -1.19 -3.55
C LEU A 50 -2.51 -1.49 -3.22
N CYS A 51 -2.13 -2.77 -3.17
CA CYS A 51 -0.79 -3.20 -2.78
C CYS A 51 0.30 -2.75 -3.75
N PHE A 52 -0.03 -2.47 -5.02
CA PHE A 52 0.91 -1.89 -6.00
C PHE A 52 0.65 -0.41 -6.29
N GLN A 53 -0.61 0.03 -6.22
CA GLN A 53 -0.97 1.44 -6.47
C GLN A 53 -0.49 2.36 -5.35
N PHE A 54 -0.65 1.96 -4.10
CA PHE A 54 -0.27 2.77 -2.95
C PHE A 54 1.24 3.08 -2.94
N PRO A 55 2.14 2.09 -3.14
CA PRO A 55 3.57 2.37 -3.33
C PRO A 55 3.87 3.38 -4.44
N ALA A 56 3.21 3.25 -5.60
CA ALA A 56 3.43 4.16 -6.73
C ALA A 56 3.01 5.61 -6.40
N VAL A 57 1.87 5.79 -5.74
CA VAL A 57 1.40 7.10 -5.27
C VAL A 57 2.34 7.67 -4.21
N LYS A 58 2.71 6.87 -3.20
CA LYS A 58 3.57 7.30 -2.10
C LYS A 58 4.99 7.67 -2.55
N ALA A 59 5.52 6.96 -3.54
CA ALA A 59 6.81 7.26 -4.15
C ALA A 59 6.75 8.39 -5.20
N ASN A 60 5.57 8.96 -5.45
CA ASN A 60 5.32 9.92 -6.53
C ASN A 60 5.81 9.43 -7.91
N LYS A 61 5.61 8.13 -8.18
CA LYS A 61 6.01 7.45 -9.42
C LYS A 61 4.82 7.11 -10.33
N LEU A 62 3.75 7.89 -10.24
CA LEU A 62 2.69 7.80 -11.24
C LEU A 62 3.19 8.50 -12.50
N VAL A 63 3.23 7.74 -13.60
CA VAL A 63 3.54 8.23 -14.95
C VAL A 63 2.58 9.34 -15.33
#